data_AF-A0A1Y3Z2E1-F1
#
_entry.id   AF-A0A1Y3Z2E1-F1
#
_cell.length_a   1.000
_cell.length_b   1.000
_cell.length_c   1.000
_cell.angle_alpha   90.00
_cell.angle_beta   90.00
_cell.angle_gamma   90.00
#
_symmetry.space_group_name_H-M   'P 1'
#
loop_
_entity.id
_entity.type
_entity.pdbx_description
1 polymer ?
#
loop_
_entity_poly.entity_id
_entity_poly.type
_entity_poly.pdbx_seq_one_letter_code
_entity_poly.pdbx_strand_id
1 'polypeptide(L)'
;MTLTVYILIAIPICILAILIWTYFDYRKYKREHHLIILLSLLFPTLSHAQYIDNENCRISFKSYENHQDKLEYIKDNVFYQFIPNSSAWKVIIKNNTDEVVWLNWEKAGFIVNGKASGVSLFPFTTDKVPTESIQSNHGINRTITASNLITPKGINKIYNKRNIRKGGRTSVTIVLPITIGNRPQFFHAFSFTVTTAN
;
A
#
# COMPACT_ATOMS: atom_id res chain seq x y z
N MET A 1 24.74 -31.52 47.87
CA MET A 1 23.65 -30.63 47.40
C MET A 1 23.64 -30.67 45.89
N THR A 2 22.54 -31.12 45.28
CA THR A 2 22.47 -31.46 43.85
C THR A 2 22.37 -30.21 42.98
N LEU A 3 22.90 -30.29 41.74
CA LEU A 3 22.82 -29.25 40.69
C LEU A 3 21.40 -28.67 40.56
N THR A 4 20.39 -29.51 40.75
CA THR A 4 18.96 -29.17 40.73
C THR A 4 18.58 -28.12 41.78
N VAL A 5 19.15 -28.17 42.99
CA VAL A 5 18.89 -27.19 44.05
C VAL A 5 19.49 -25.84 43.70
N TYR A 6 20.67 -25.81 43.07
CA TYR A 6 21.29 -24.57 42.60
C TYR A 6 20.47 -23.92 41.48
N ILE A 7 19.95 -24.69 40.54
CA ILE A 7 19.08 -24.17 39.47
C ILE A 7 17.78 -23.61 40.05
N LEU A 8 17.18 -24.30 41.02
CA LEU A 8 15.94 -23.85 41.67
C LEU A 8 16.08 -22.52 42.42
N ILE A 9 17.28 -22.23 42.93
CA ILE A 9 17.58 -20.99 43.67
C ILE A 9 18.09 -19.89 42.73
N ALA A 10 18.88 -20.24 41.70
CA ALA A 10 19.46 -19.28 40.77
C ALA A 10 18.40 -18.61 39.88
N ILE A 11 17.39 -19.36 39.40
CA ILE A 11 16.34 -18.82 38.53
C ILE A 11 15.54 -17.70 39.24
N PRO A 12 15.03 -17.88 40.47
CA PRO A 12 14.35 -16.80 41.21
C PRO A 12 15.24 -15.59 41.46
N ILE A 13 16.52 -15.79 41.80
CA ILE A 13 17.46 -14.70 42.07
C ILE A 13 17.73 -13.89 40.80
N CYS A 14 17.93 -14.55 39.66
CA CYS A 14 18.10 -13.87 38.37
C CYS A 14 16.85 -13.08 37.96
N ILE A 15 15.66 -13.65 38.15
CA ILE A 15 14.39 -12.95 37.88
C ILE A 15 14.26 -11.72 38.79
N LEU A 16 14.56 -11.87 40.09
CA LEU A 16 14.52 -10.77 41.04
C LEU A 16 15.52 -9.67 40.67
N ALA A 17 16.72 -10.02 40.23
CA ALA A 17 17.73 -9.06 39.77
C ALA A 17 17.27 -8.29 38.53
N ILE A 18 16.64 -8.96 37.57
CA ILE A 18 16.06 -8.32 36.37
C ILE A 18 14.91 -7.39 36.74
N LEU A 19 14.03 -7.81 37.67
CA LEU A 19 12.92 -6.98 38.14
C LEU A 19 13.42 -5.74 38.91
N ILE A 20 14.45 -5.90 39.75
CA ILE A 20 15.06 -4.79 40.47
C ILE A 20 15.77 -3.84 39.50
N TRP A 21 16.50 -4.38 38.52
CA TRP A 21 17.19 -3.56 37.51
C TRP A 21 16.20 -2.77 36.65
N THR A 22 15.16 -3.43 36.14
CA THR A 22 14.09 -2.74 35.37
C THR A 22 13.32 -1.73 36.22
N TYR A 23 13.08 -2.01 37.50
CA TYR A 23 12.45 -1.07 38.42
C TYR A 23 13.33 0.16 38.70
N PHE A 24 14.62 -0.03 38.94
CA PHE A 24 15.56 1.07 39.14
C PHE A 24 15.77 1.88 37.86
N ASP A 25 15.86 1.23 36.71
CA ASP A 25 15.98 1.89 35.42
C ASP A 25 14.71 2.69 35.11
N TYR A 26 13.53 2.10 35.33
CA TYR A 26 12.24 2.79 35.27
C TYR A 26 12.21 4.04 36.18
N ARG A 27 12.74 3.94 37.40
CA ARG A 27 12.80 5.06 38.34
C ARG A 27 13.81 6.14 37.92
N LYS A 28 14.90 5.76 37.25
CA LYS A 28 15.93 6.65 36.70
C LYS A 28 15.42 7.44 35.49
N TYR A 29 14.54 6.86 34.69
CA TYR A 29 13.90 7.50 33.53
C TYR A 29 12.57 8.20 33.83
N LYS A 30 12.22 8.36 35.13
CA LYS A 30 10.92 8.81 35.64
C LYS A 30 10.59 10.30 35.47
N ARG A 31 10.98 10.95 34.38
CA ARG A 31 10.50 12.33 34.15
C ARG A 31 10.01 12.70 32.76
N GLU A 32 10.38 12.02 31.67
CA GLU A 32 9.90 12.47 30.34
C GLU A 32 9.48 11.36 29.36
N HIS A 33 9.70 10.08 29.65
CA HIS A 33 9.54 9.02 28.62
C HIS A 33 8.56 7.90 28.95
N HIS A 34 7.77 8.01 30.04
CA HIS A 34 6.76 7.00 30.40
C HIS A 34 5.68 6.81 29.34
N LEU A 35 5.32 7.89 28.62
CA LEU A 35 4.34 7.81 27.55
C LEU A 35 4.87 7.00 26.37
N ILE A 36 6.15 7.16 26.02
CA ILE A 36 6.76 6.59 24.81
C ILE A 36 6.85 5.05 24.91
N ILE A 37 7.27 4.53 26.06
CA ILE A 37 7.39 3.08 26.27
C ILE A 37 6.00 2.41 26.35
N LEU A 38 5.04 3.04 27.03
CA LEU A 38 3.66 2.52 27.10
C LEU A 38 2.95 2.60 25.74
N LEU A 39 3.15 3.68 24.99
CA LEU A 39 2.62 3.83 23.63
C LEU A 39 3.20 2.76 22.69
N SER A 40 4.50 2.43 22.82
CA SER A 40 5.17 1.39 22.03
C SER A 40 4.58 -0.02 22.23
N LEU A 41 4.12 -0.34 23.44
CA LEU A 41 3.46 -1.61 23.79
C LEU A 41 1.98 -1.66 23.35
N LEU A 42 1.38 -0.50 23.10
CA LEU A 42 -0.01 -0.34 22.63
C LEU A 42 -0.11 -0.18 21.10
N PHE A 43 0.98 -0.27 20.35
CA PHE A 43 0.93 -0.52 18.91
C PHE A 43 0.95 -2.03 18.68
N PRO A 44 -0.20 -2.74 18.70
CA PRO A 44 -0.22 -3.94 17.91
C PRO A 44 0.02 -3.44 16.48
N THR A 45 1.08 -3.90 15.83
CA THR A 45 1.23 -3.80 14.38
C THR A 45 0.15 -4.68 13.78
N LEU A 46 -1.11 -4.27 13.93
CA LEU A 46 -2.21 -4.77 13.16
C LEU A 46 -1.99 -4.16 11.79
N SER A 47 -1.12 -4.79 11.00
CA SER A 47 -1.16 -4.64 9.56
C SER A 47 -2.53 -5.19 9.13
N HIS A 48 -3.58 -4.41 9.34
CA HIS A 48 -4.91 -4.68 8.83
C HIS A 48 -4.84 -4.60 7.30
N ALA A 49 -5.66 -5.42 6.65
CA ALA A 49 -5.84 -5.30 5.21
C ALA A 49 -6.25 -3.86 4.90
N GLN A 50 -5.49 -3.18 4.04
CA GLN A 50 -5.87 -1.84 3.60
C GLN A 50 -7.08 -1.94 2.69
N TYR A 51 -7.20 -3.01 1.92
CA TYR A 51 -8.38 -3.28 1.10
C TYR A 51 -8.56 -4.77 0.88
N ILE A 52 -9.80 -5.25 0.91
CA ILE A 52 -10.17 -6.62 0.52
C ILE A 52 -11.10 -6.51 -0.69
N ASP A 53 -10.73 -7.18 -1.79
CA ASP A 53 -11.57 -7.20 -3.00
C ASP A 53 -12.69 -8.24 -2.93
N ASN A 54 -13.55 -8.23 -3.94
CA ASN A 54 -14.66 -9.18 -4.07
C ASN A 54 -14.21 -10.65 -4.24
N GLU A 55 -12.93 -10.92 -4.50
CA GLU A 55 -12.36 -12.28 -4.58
C GLU A 55 -11.69 -12.72 -3.27
N ASN A 56 -11.84 -11.95 -2.17
CA ASN A 56 -11.18 -12.11 -0.88
C ASN A 56 -9.64 -12.09 -0.97
N CYS A 57 -9.11 -11.29 -1.88
CA CYS A 57 -7.69 -10.97 -1.94
C CYS A 57 -7.45 -9.67 -1.16
N ARG A 58 -6.41 -9.66 -0.32
CA ARG A 58 -5.94 -8.47 0.38
C ARG A 58 -5.03 -7.67 -0.54
N ILE A 59 -5.27 -6.37 -0.66
CA ILE A 59 -4.43 -5.41 -1.37
C ILE A 59 -3.91 -4.38 -0.38
N SER A 60 -2.64 -4.05 -0.49
CA SER A 60 -1.98 -3.04 0.35
C SER A 60 -0.89 -2.31 -0.42
N PHE A 61 -0.71 -1.03 -0.16
CA PHE A 61 0.47 -0.28 -0.57
C PHE A 61 1.74 -0.87 0.04
N LYS A 62 2.84 -0.81 -0.71
CA LYS A 62 4.16 -1.24 -0.22
C LYS A 62 4.85 -0.20 0.65
N SER A 63 4.56 1.08 0.42
CA SER A 63 5.31 2.21 0.99
C SER A 63 4.47 3.11 1.87
N TYR A 64 3.20 2.77 2.12
CA TYR A 64 2.27 3.61 2.86
C TYR A 64 1.22 2.76 3.56
N GLU A 65 0.82 3.16 4.77
CA GLU A 65 -0.26 2.52 5.51
C GLU A 65 -1.57 3.30 5.44
N ASN A 66 -2.63 2.64 4.98
CA ASN A 66 -4.00 3.16 4.98
C ASN A 66 -4.83 2.52 6.08
N HIS A 67 -5.89 3.23 6.51
CA HIS A 67 -6.97 2.62 7.26
C HIS A 67 -7.63 1.48 6.46
N GLN A 68 -8.31 0.58 7.17
CA GLN A 68 -9.01 -0.54 6.58
C GLN A 68 -10.03 -0.07 5.52
N ASP A 69 -10.15 -0.87 4.46
CA ASP A 69 -11.01 -0.68 3.28
C ASP A 69 -10.72 0.58 2.43
N LYS A 70 -9.52 1.16 2.56
CA LYS A 70 -9.04 2.29 1.77
C LYS A 70 -7.71 2.03 1.08
N LEU A 71 -7.60 2.45 -0.16
CA LEU A 71 -6.31 2.64 -0.86
C LEU A 71 -6.25 4.06 -1.39
N GLU A 72 -5.95 4.98 -0.49
CA GLU A 72 -5.91 6.41 -0.76
C GLU A 72 -4.48 6.94 -0.55
N TYR A 73 -4.08 7.93 -1.34
CA TYR A 73 -2.81 8.61 -1.17
C TYR A 73 -2.91 10.04 -1.68
N ILE A 74 -2.32 10.98 -0.97
CA ILE A 74 -2.20 12.37 -1.43
C ILE A 74 -0.73 12.62 -1.74
N LYS A 75 -0.47 13.08 -2.96
CA LYS A 75 0.88 13.46 -3.40
C LYS A 75 0.81 14.76 -4.19
N ASP A 76 1.61 15.74 -3.80
CA ASP A 76 1.67 17.05 -4.46
C ASP A 76 0.30 17.72 -4.59
N ASN A 77 -0.51 17.63 -3.52
CA ASN A 77 -1.92 18.06 -3.46
C ASN A 77 -2.84 17.45 -4.51
N VAL A 78 -2.45 16.33 -5.11
CA VAL A 78 -3.33 15.48 -5.92
C VAL A 78 -3.70 14.25 -5.11
N PHE A 79 -4.99 14.00 -4.96
CA PHE A 79 -5.53 12.84 -4.27
C PHE A 79 -5.74 11.69 -5.25
N TYR A 80 -5.35 10.49 -4.83
CA TYR A 80 -5.53 9.24 -5.55
C TYR A 80 -6.30 8.26 -4.69
N GLN A 81 -7.26 7.58 -5.30
CA GLN A 81 -7.95 6.44 -4.70
C GLN A 81 -7.96 5.28 -5.70
N PHE A 82 -7.62 4.10 -5.22
CA PHE A 82 -7.55 2.87 -6.01
C PHE A 82 -8.61 1.89 -5.51
N ILE A 83 -9.43 1.40 -6.43
CA ILE A 83 -10.45 0.37 -6.17
C ILE A 83 -10.07 -0.84 -7.02
N PRO A 84 -9.32 -1.80 -6.44
CA PRO A 84 -8.79 -2.94 -7.16
C PRO A 84 -9.86 -3.98 -7.50
N ASN A 85 -9.64 -4.67 -8.61
CA ASN A 85 -10.35 -5.90 -8.99
C ASN A 85 -9.33 -6.81 -9.70
N SER A 86 -9.65 -8.10 -9.83
CA SER A 86 -8.74 -9.10 -10.39
C SER A 86 -8.34 -8.85 -11.84
N SER A 87 -9.13 -8.13 -12.63
CA SER A 87 -8.83 -7.83 -14.05
C SER A 87 -8.58 -6.35 -14.37
N ALA A 88 -9.16 -5.41 -13.64
CA ALA A 88 -9.04 -3.98 -13.92
C ALA A 88 -9.31 -3.14 -12.67
N TRP A 89 -8.57 -2.06 -12.48
CA TRP A 89 -8.64 -1.24 -11.28
C TRP A 89 -9.30 0.09 -11.59
N LYS A 90 -10.25 0.52 -10.77
CA LYS A 90 -10.78 1.88 -10.87
C LYS A 90 -9.83 2.82 -10.11
N VAL A 91 -9.42 3.88 -10.77
CA VAL A 91 -8.57 4.94 -10.24
C VAL A 91 -9.35 6.23 -10.25
N ILE A 92 -9.44 6.86 -9.09
CA ILE A 92 -10.06 8.18 -8.91
C ILE A 92 -8.94 9.15 -8.59
N ILE A 93 -8.87 10.24 -9.33
CA ILE A 93 -7.83 11.26 -9.20
C ILE A 93 -8.55 12.59 -9.00
N LYS A 94 -8.25 13.29 -7.90
CA LYS A 94 -8.80 14.62 -7.61
C LYS A 94 -7.68 15.63 -7.49
N ASN A 95 -7.82 16.74 -8.21
CA ASN A 95 -6.89 17.84 -8.17
C ASN A 95 -7.28 18.80 -7.03
N ASN A 96 -6.50 18.84 -5.96
CA ASN A 96 -6.67 19.81 -4.87
C ASN A 96 -5.61 20.94 -4.94
N THR A 97 -4.91 21.06 -6.08
CA THR A 97 -4.04 22.21 -6.37
C THR A 97 -4.88 23.38 -6.90
N ASP A 98 -4.29 24.56 -6.94
CA ASP A 98 -4.79 25.76 -7.61
C ASP A 98 -4.49 25.79 -9.12
N GLU A 99 -3.63 24.88 -9.58
CA GLU A 99 -3.18 24.77 -10.97
C GLU A 99 -3.94 23.67 -11.75
N VAL A 100 -3.82 23.67 -13.08
CA VAL A 100 -4.33 22.56 -13.90
C VAL A 100 -3.38 21.38 -13.80
N VAL A 101 -3.92 20.20 -13.52
CA VAL A 101 -3.17 18.94 -13.52
C VAL A 101 -3.40 18.22 -14.84
N TRP A 102 -2.33 17.93 -15.57
CA TRP A 102 -2.38 17.13 -16.79
C TRP A 102 -1.87 15.72 -16.51
N LEU A 103 -2.62 14.74 -17.01
CA LEU A 103 -2.30 13.33 -16.89
C LEU A 103 -2.09 12.74 -18.28
N ASN A 104 -0.88 12.26 -18.54
CA ASN A 104 -0.54 11.66 -19.82
C ASN A 104 -0.70 10.13 -19.72
N TRP A 105 -1.85 9.62 -20.16
CA TRP A 105 -2.12 8.18 -20.14
C TRP A 105 -1.29 7.38 -21.15
N GLU A 106 -0.88 7.97 -22.28
CA GLU A 106 -0.02 7.33 -23.28
C GLU A 106 1.33 6.92 -22.67
N LYS A 107 1.86 7.73 -21.76
CA LYS A 107 3.12 7.46 -21.04
C LYS A 107 2.92 6.73 -19.72
N ALA A 108 1.68 6.40 -19.34
CA ALA A 108 1.41 5.73 -18.08
C ALA A 108 1.83 4.26 -18.12
N GLY A 109 2.31 3.79 -16.97
CA GLY A 109 2.85 2.43 -16.81
C GLY A 109 2.00 1.58 -15.87
N PHE A 110 1.86 0.30 -16.23
CA PHE A 110 1.29 -0.72 -15.36
C PHE A 110 2.27 -1.90 -15.30
N ILE A 111 2.77 -2.21 -14.10
CA ILE A 111 3.78 -3.25 -13.89
C ILE A 111 3.17 -4.35 -13.02
N VAL A 112 3.09 -5.57 -13.54
CA VAL A 112 2.58 -6.74 -12.83
C VAL A 112 3.71 -7.76 -12.67
N ASN A 113 4.07 -8.10 -11.44
CA ASN A 113 5.17 -9.03 -11.11
C ASN A 113 6.48 -8.71 -11.86
N GLY A 114 6.83 -7.43 -11.94
CA GLY A 114 8.04 -6.95 -12.63
C GLY A 114 7.90 -6.85 -14.16
N LYS A 115 6.82 -7.35 -14.76
CA LYS A 115 6.54 -7.19 -16.19
C LYS A 115 5.84 -5.85 -16.44
N ALA A 116 6.55 -4.92 -17.04
CA ALA A 116 6.03 -3.61 -17.41
C ALA A 116 5.16 -3.67 -18.67
N SER A 117 4.12 -2.84 -18.71
CA SER A 117 3.32 -2.51 -19.88
C SER A 117 2.81 -1.08 -19.80
N GLY A 118 2.20 -0.60 -20.87
CA GLY A 118 1.35 0.59 -20.81
C GLY A 118 0.07 0.36 -19.99
N VAL A 119 -0.72 1.42 -19.91
CA VAL A 119 -2.08 1.43 -19.34
C VAL A 119 -3.09 1.44 -20.49
N SER A 120 -4.21 0.72 -20.32
CA SER A 120 -5.39 0.86 -21.15
C SER A 120 -6.60 1.23 -20.30
N LEU A 121 -7.45 2.11 -20.84
CA LEU A 121 -8.64 2.65 -20.19
C LEU A 121 -9.90 1.98 -20.72
N PHE A 122 -10.90 1.79 -19.87
CA PHE A 122 -12.22 1.35 -20.31
C PHE A 122 -12.93 2.41 -21.19
N PRO A 123 -13.60 2.03 -22.30
CA PRO A 123 -13.64 0.69 -22.90
C PRO A 123 -12.26 0.31 -23.45
N PHE A 124 -11.74 -0.85 -23.06
CA PHE A 124 -10.33 -1.21 -23.24
C PHE A 124 -9.99 -1.38 -24.73
N THR A 125 -9.44 -0.32 -25.32
CA THR A 125 -8.93 -0.33 -26.69
C THR A 125 -7.41 -0.40 -26.72
N THR A 126 -6.88 -0.72 -27.89
CA THR A 126 -5.45 -0.66 -28.22
C THR A 126 -5.03 0.71 -28.77
N ASP A 127 -5.97 1.65 -28.87
CA ASP A 127 -5.73 2.96 -29.45
C ASP A 127 -4.91 3.84 -28.51
N LYS A 128 -4.30 4.89 -29.08
CA LYS A 128 -3.58 5.88 -28.30
C LYS A 128 -4.52 6.54 -27.30
N VAL A 129 -4.16 6.43 -26.03
CA VAL A 129 -4.94 6.99 -24.93
C VAL A 129 -4.64 8.49 -24.79
N PRO A 130 -5.64 9.37 -24.70
CA PRO A 130 -5.42 10.81 -24.70
C PRO A 130 -4.73 11.31 -23.43
N THR A 131 -4.19 12.53 -23.50
CA THR A 131 -3.85 13.31 -22.29
C THR A 131 -5.12 13.94 -21.75
N GLU A 132 -5.33 13.87 -20.44
CA GLU A 132 -6.50 14.46 -19.78
C GLU A 132 -6.07 15.61 -18.86
N SER A 133 -6.87 16.68 -18.80
CA SER A 133 -6.72 17.74 -17.83
C SER A 133 -7.73 17.60 -16.68
N ILE A 134 -7.28 17.94 -15.48
CA ILE A 134 -8.08 17.96 -14.26
C ILE A 134 -7.98 19.37 -13.71
N GLN A 135 -9.07 20.12 -13.81
CA GLN A 135 -9.16 21.49 -13.28
C GLN A 135 -9.07 21.49 -11.74
N SER A 136 -8.72 22.62 -11.15
CA SER A 136 -8.69 22.78 -9.68
C SER A 136 -10.03 22.38 -9.06
N ASN A 137 -9.98 21.63 -7.95
CA ASN A 137 -11.14 21.07 -7.23
C ASN A 137 -12.02 20.09 -8.04
N HIS A 138 -11.56 19.64 -9.21
CA HIS A 138 -12.24 18.63 -10.00
C HIS A 138 -11.54 17.27 -9.88
N GLY A 139 -12.20 16.21 -10.36
CA GLY A 139 -11.61 14.89 -10.41
C GLY A 139 -12.12 14.06 -11.58
N ILE A 140 -11.32 13.04 -11.92
CA ILE A 140 -11.65 12.05 -12.94
C ILE A 140 -11.71 10.66 -12.32
N ASN A 141 -12.46 9.77 -12.96
CA ASN A 141 -12.55 8.37 -12.63
C ASN A 141 -12.28 7.53 -13.88
N ARG A 142 -11.30 6.65 -13.82
CA ARG A 142 -10.96 5.76 -14.94
C ARG A 142 -10.80 4.34 -14.45
N THR A 143 -11.31 3.40 -15.22
CA THR A 143 -11.05 1.98 -15.00
C THR A 143 -9.90 1.57 -15.91
N ILE A 144 -8.82 1.07 -15.33
CA ILE A 144 -7.55 0.82 -16.01
C ILE A 144 -7.11 -0.63 -15.88
N THR A 145 -6.38 -1.13 -16.87
CA THR A 145 -5.66 -2.40 -16.78
C THR A 145 -4.32 -2.31 -17.49
N ALA A 146 -3.48 -3.34 -17.33
CA ALA A 146 -2.23 -3.47 -18.04
C ALA A 146 -2.50 -3.82 -19.51
N SER A 147 -1.95 -3.05 -20.45
CA SER A 147 -2.25 -3.23 -21.89
C SER A 147 -1.87 -4.62 -22.41
N ASN A 148 -0.86 -5.26 -21.81
CA ASN A 148 -0.45 -6.62 -22.17
C ASN A 148 -1.41 -7.73 -21.69
N LEU A 149 -2.45 -7.39 -20.91
CA LEU A 149 -3.51 -8.29 -20.49
C LEU A 149 -4.73 -8.25 -21.42
N ILE A 150 -4.79 -7.30 -22.36
CA ILE A 150 -5.86 -7.23 -23.34
C ILE A 150 -5.63 -8.30 -24.40
N THR A 151 -6.66 -9.08 -24.66
CA THR A 151 -6.65 -10.11 -25.70
C THR A 151 -7.93 -9.99 -26.54
N PRO A 152 -7.97 -10.60 -27.74
CA PRO A 152 -9.21 -10.66 -28.54
C PRO A 152 -10.38 -11.31 -27.81
N LYS A 153 -10.12 -12.14 -26.78
CA LYS A 153 -11.14 -12.84 -25.98
C LYS A 153 -11.56 -12.09 -24.73
N GLY A 154 -11.03 -10.87 -24.50
CA GLY A 154 -11.27 -10.07 -23.31
C GLY A 154 -9.98 -9.81 -22.51
N ILE A 155 -10.13 -9.54 -21.22
CA ILE A 155 -9.04 -9.05 -20.36
C ILE A 155 -8.59 -10.15 -19.42
N ASN A 156 -7.30 -10.49 -19.49
CA ASN A 156 -6.67 -11.39 -18.55
C ASN A 156 -6.57 -10.77 -17.15
N LYS A 157 -6.51 -11.62 -16.14
CA LYS A 157 -6.41 -11.17 -14.74
C LYS A 157 -5.03 -10.60 -14.42
N ILE A 158 -5.01 -9.49 -13.69
CA ILE A 158 -3.84 -8.89 -13.03
C ILE A 158 -3.29 -9.85 -11.97
N TYR A 159 -4.18 -10.50 -11.21
CA TYR A 159 -3.83 -11.53 -10.23
C TYR A 159 -4.85 -12.68 -10.24
N ASN A 160 -4.39 -13.87 -9.88
CA ASN A 160 -5.24 -15.07 -9.85
C ASN A 160 -5.55 -15.48 -8.40
N LYS A 161 -6.83 -15.41 -8.00
CA LYS A 161 -7.25 -15.80 -6.64
C LYS A 161 -6.82 -17.20 -6.21
N ARG A 162 -6.76 -18.18 -7.13
CA ARG A 162 -6.33 -19.55 -6.79
C ARG A 162 -4.85 -19.58 -6.43
N ASN A 163 -4.02 -18.80 -7.12
CA ASN A 163 -2.61 -18.65 -6.79
C ASN A 163 -2.46 -17.95 -5.43
N ILE A 164 -3.19 -16.85 -5.23
CA ILE A 164 -3.16 -16.09 -3.97
C ILE A 164 -3.55 -16.94 -2.76
N ARG A 165 -4.63 -17.75 -2.87
CA ARG A 165 -5.06 -18.68 -1.80
C ARG A 165 -4.05 -19.77 -1.47
N LYS A 166 -3.13 -20.10 -2.39
CA LYS A 166 -2.04 -21.06 -2.16
C LYS A 166 -0.79 -20.41 -1.55
N GLY A 167 -0.90 -19.17 -1.06
CA GLY A 167 0.23 -18.39 -0.53
C GLY A 167 0.98 -17.60 -1.60
N GLY A 168 0.51 -17.62 -2.85
CA GLY A 168 1.06 -16.78 -3.92
C GLY A 168 0.88 -15.30 -3.62
N ARG A 169 1.77 -14.48 -4.20
CA ARG A 169 1.75 -13.02 -4.05
C ARG A 169 1.81 -12.38 -5.43
N THR A 170 1.11 -11.27 -5.62
CA THR A 170 1.24 -10.45 -6.83
C THR A 170 1.69 -9.05 -6.46
N SER A 171 2.71 -8.55 -7.16
CA SER A 171 3.15 -7.16 -7.07
C SER A 171 2.53 -6.37 -8.20
N VAL A 172 1.92 -5.23 -7.89
CA VAL A 172 1.36 -4.30 -8.88
C VAL A 172 1.99 -2.94 -8.67
N THR A 173 2.48 -2.29 -9.73
CA THR A 173 2.90 -0.88 -9.66
C THR A 173 2.21 -0.10 -10.77
N ILE A 174 1.56 1.00 -10.42
CA ILE A 174 0.93 1.94 -11.37
C ILE A 174 1.78 3.20 -11.39
N VAL A 175 2.18 3.63 -12.59
CA VAL A 175 3.00 4.82 -12.81
C VAL A 175 2.18 5.82 -13.61
N LEU A 176 1.88 6.97 -12.99
CA LEU A 176 1.08 8.05 -13.57
C LEU A 176 1.99 9.24 -13.89
N PRO A 177 2.14 9.62 -15.17
CA PRO A 177 2.92 10.77 -15.58
C PRO A 177 2.07 12.04 -15.48
N ILE A 178 2.54 13.00 -14.70
CA ILE A 178 1.76 14.18 -14.31
C ILE A 178 2.54 15.47 -14.55
N THR A 179 1.82 16.49 -14.96
CA THR A 179 2.26 17.88 -15.06
C THR A 179 1.32 18.73 -14.22
N ILE A 180 1.83 19.60 -13.36
CA ILE A 180 1.03 20.51 -12.53
C ILE A 180 1.38 21.94 -12.94
N GLY A 181 0.40 22.66 -13.51
CA GLY A 181 0.61 23.99 -14.09
C GLY A 181 1.70 23.96 -15.15
N ASN A 182 2.67 24.86 -15.03
CA ASN A 182 3.81 25.00 -15.96
C ASN A 182 5.05 24.19 -15.56
N ARG A 183 4.96 23.31 -14.56
CA ARG A 183 6.10 22.50 -14.11
C ARG A 183 6.45 21.44 -15.16
N PRO A 184 7.72 21.02 -15.28
CA PRO A 184 8.08 19.86 -16.11
C PRO A 184 7.28 18.62 -15.71
N GLN A 185 7.03 17.72 -16.67
CA GLN A 185 6.36 16.45 -16.40
C GLN A 185 7.20 15.57 -15.47
N PHE A 186 6.57 14.97 -14.46
CA PHE A 186 7.16 14.01 -13.52
C PHE A 186 6.25 12.79 -13.31
N PHE A 187 6.65 11.85 -12.46
CA PHE A 187 5.95 10.57 -12.31
C PHE A 187 5.53 10.30 -10.86
N HIS A 188 4.28 9.90 -10.71
CA HIS A 188 3.74 9.33 -9.48
C HIS A 188 3.66 7.81 -9.61
N ALA A 189 4.43 7.10 -8.79
CA ALA A 189 4.47 5.65 -8.78
C ALA A 189 3.81 5.11 -7.50
N PHE A 190 2.86 4.20 -7.66
CA PHE A 190 2.11 3.57 -6.59
C PHE A 190 2.33 2.08 -6.64
N SER A 191 2.97 1.52 -5.62
CA SER A 191 3.28 0.08 -5.56
C SER A 191 2.41 -0.62 -4.54
N PHE A 192 1.85 -1.76 -4.92
CA PHE A 192 0.92 -2.57 -4.15
C PHE A 192 1.39 -4.02 -4.07
N THR A 193 0.93 -4.71 -3.04
CA THR A 193 1.03 -6.16 -2.89
C THR A 193 -0.36 -6.74 -2.74
N VAL A 194 -0.65 -7.78 -3.52
CA VAL A 194 -1.84 -8.61 -3.41
C VAL A 194 -1.46 -9.92 -2.73
N THR A 195 -2.14 -10.24 -1.63
CA THR A 195 -1.93 -11.45 -0.82
C THR A 195 -3.27 -12.08 -0.45
N THR A 196 -3.24 -13.25 0.20
CA THR A 196 -4.45 -13.83 0.78
C THR A 196 -5.03 -12.88 1.84
N ALA A 197 -6.35 -12.77 1.89
CA ALA A 197 -7.01 -12.32 3.11
C ALA A 197 -6.91 -13.46 4.14
N ASN A 198 -6.68 -13.10 5.39
CA ASN A 198 -6.66 -14.05 6.51
C ASN A 198 -8.08 -14.20 7.06
#